data_AF-A0A0N4U3G9-F1
#
_entry.id   AF-A0A0N4U3G9-F1
#
_cell.length_a   1.000
_cell.length_b   1.000
_cell.length_c   1.000
_cell.angle_alpha   90.00
_cell.angle_beta   90.00
_cell.angle_gamma   90.00
#
_symmetry.space_group_name_H-M   'P 1'
#
loop_
_entity.id
_entity.type
_entity.pdbx_description
1 polymer ?
#
loop_
_entity_poly.entity_id
_entity_poly.type
_entity_poly.pdbx_seq_one_letter_code
_entity_poly.pdbx_strand_id
1 'polypeptide(L)'
;MFLQNFAELSINYEQNAHKLEECEKALEELGCNLSESKLKIIEMQEELLPLSDAQWENDANVENCKRCNIQFSVSKRRHHCRKCGSIFCNSCSSARLKLPSNAKPVRVCLPCYNYLQNRQNCVPNE
;
A
#
# COMPACT_ATOMS: atom_id res chain seq x y z
N MET A 1 -39.81 -43.47 -8.50
CA MET A 1 -38.90 -43.07 -7.40
C MET A 1 -37.47 -42.85 -7.88
N PHE A 2 -36.67 -43.88 -8.24
CA PHE A 2 -35.26 -43.66 -8.63
C PHE A 2 -35.08 -42.66 -9.79
N LEU A 3 -35.83 -42.83 -10.89
CA LEU A 3 -35.79 -41.89 -12.03
C LEU A 3 -36.24 -40.47 -11.66
N GLN A 4 -37.20 -40.33 -10.75
CA GLN A 4 -37.66 -39.02 -10.26
C GLN A 4 -36.56 -38.34 -9.44
N ASN A 5 -35.95 -39.07 -8.50
CA ASN A 5 -34.82 -38.56 -7.71
C ASN A 5 -33.64 -38.16 -8.59
N PHE A 6 -33.34 -38.93 -9.65
CA PHE A 6 -32.27 -38.59 -10.60
C PHE A 6 -32.61 -37.32 -11.40
N ALA A 7 -33.85 -37.19 -11.88
CA ALA A 7 -34.29 -35.99 -12.58
C ALA A 7 -34.22 -34.74 -11.68
N GLU A 8 -34.68 -34.83 -10.43
CA GLU A 8 -34.57 -33.75 -9.44
C GLU A 8 -33.11 -33.39 -9.15
N LEU A 9 -32.22 -34.38 -8.99
CA LEU A 9 -30.79 -34.15 -8.78
C LEU A 9 -30.15 -33.45 -9.98
N SER A 10 -30.50 -33.84 -11.21
CA SER A 10 -30.01 -33.20 -12.45
C SER A 10 -30.42 -31.73 -12.51
N ILE A 11 -31.70 -31.42 -12.24
CA ILE A 11 -32.20 -30.04 -12.21
C ILE A 11 -31.47 -29.22 -11.14
N ASN A 12 -31.32 -29.77 -9.94
CA ASN A 12 -30.60 -29.08 -8.85
C ASN A 12 -29.13 -28.84 -9.19
N TYR A 13 -28.47 -29.78 -9.87
CA TYR A 13 -27.10 -29.61 -10.34
C TYR A 13 -26.97 -28.46 -11.34
N GLU A 14 -27.85 -28.40 -12.34
CA GLU A 14 -27.88 -27.32 -13.34
C GLU A 14 -28.13 -25.95 -12.69
N GLN A 15 -29.10 -25.88 -11.76
CA GLN A 15 -29.39 -24.65 -11.02
C GLN A 15 -28.21 -24.20 -10.15
N ASN A 16 -27.50 -25.13 -9.50
CA ASN A 16 -26.33 -24.80 -8.70
C ASN A 16 -25.15 -24.37 -9.58
N ALA A 17 -24.96 -24.99 -10.75
CA ALA A 17 -23.94 -24.59 -11.72
C ALA A 17 -24.18 -23.15 -12.20
N HIS A 18 -25.43 -22.80 -12.54
CA HIS A 18 -25.79 -21.43 -12.92
C HIS A 18 -25.55 -20.42 -11.79
N LYS A 19 -25.99 -20.74 -10.57
CA LYS A 19 -25.75 -19.87 -9.40
C LYS A 19 -24.25 -19.67 -9.13
N LEU A 20 -23.43 -20.72 -9.31
CA LEU A 20 -21.99 -20.63 -9.14
C LEU A 20 -21.39 -19.67 -10.17
N GLU A 21 -21.79 -19.79 -11.45
CA GLU A 21 -21.33 -18.89 -12.51
C GLU A 21 -21.73 -17.42 -12.23
N GLU A 22 -22.95 -17.17 -11.74
CA GLU A 22 -23.39 -15.83 -11.32
C GLU A 22 -22.59 -15.30 -10.12
N CYS A 23 -22.29 -16.16 -9.14
CA CYS A 23 -21.44 -15.78 -8.01
C CYS A 23 -20.01 -15.46 -8.45
N GLU A 24 -19.43 -16.22 -9.37
CA GLU A 24 -18.09 -15.96 -9.92
C GLU A 24 -18.03 -14.62 -10.63
N LYS A 25 -19.01 -14.32 -11.49
CA LYS A 25 -19.15 -13.02 -12.16
C LYS A 25 -19.28 -11.87 -11.15
N ALA A 26 -20.13 -12.02 -10.14
CA ALA A 26 -20.29 -11.01 -9.10
C ALA A 26 -19.00 -10.80 -8.30
N LEU A 27 -18.25 -11.86 -8.00
CA LEU A 27 -16.96 -11.76 -7.31
C LEU A 27 -15.90 -11.03 -8.16
N GLU A 28 -15.87 -11.29 -9.46
CA GLU A 28 -15.01 -10.59 -10.41
C GLU A 28 -15.34 -9.09 -10.46
N GLU A 29 -16.62 -8.74 -10.63
CA GLU A 29 -17.09 -7.35 -10.63
C GLU A 29 -16.74 -6.62 -9.31
N LEU A 30 -16.94 -7.27 -8.16
CA LEU A 30 -16.55 -6.72 -6.87
C LEU A 30 -15.04 -6.55 -6.74
N GLY A 31 -14.25 -7.49 -7.28
CA GLY A 31 -12.79 -7.40 -7.32
C GLY A 31 -12.31 -6.17 -8.09
N CYS A 32 -12.88 -5.93 -9.27
CA CYS A 32 -12.61 -4.74 -10.09
C CYS A 32 -12.99 -3.45 -9.34
N ASN A 33 -14.23 -3.36 -8.84
CA ASN A 33 -14.73 -2.18 -8.12
C ASN A 33 -13.90 -1.85 -6.87
N LEU A 34 -13.44 -2.88 -6.14
CA LEU A 34 -12.58 -2.71 -4.96
C LEU A 34 -11.20 -2.19 -5.37
N SER A 35 -10.63 -2.69 -6.46
CA SER A 35 -9.34 -2.21 -6.98
C SER A 35 -9.41 -0.73 -7.37
N GLU A 36 -10.45 -0.32 -8.09
CA GLU A 36 -10.67 1.07 -8.50
C GLU A 36 -10.91 1.99 -7.32
N SER A 37 -11.79 1.57 -6.39
CA SER A 37 -12.09 2.35 -5.19
C SER A 37 -10.85 2.53 -4.32
N LYS A 38 -10.00 1.50 -4.20
CA LYS A 38 -8.73 1.57 -3.47
C LYS A 38 -7.74 2.54 -4.13
N LEU A 39 -7.63 2.54 -5.46
CA LEU A 39 -6.78 3.50 -6.18
C LEU A 39 -7.27 4.94 -5.98
N LYS A 40 -8.58 5.18 -6.16
CA LYS A 40 -9.20 6.49 -5.91
C LYS A 40 -8.97 6.97 -4.48
N ILE A 41 -9.11 6.10 -3.48
CA ILE A 41 -8.83 6.46 -2.07
C ILE A 41 -7.35 6.83 -1.89
N ILE A 42 -6.41 6.10 -2.50
CA ILE A 42 -4.99 6.42 -2.43
C ILE A 42 -4.69 7.78 -3.08
N GLU A 43 -5.26 8.05 -4.26
CA GLU A 43 -5.12 9.32 -4.97
C GLU A 43 -5.65 10.49 -4.12
N MET A 44 -6.86 10.35 -3.58
CA MET A 44 -7.45 11.34 -2.67
C MET A 44 -6.60 11.57 -1.41
N GLN A 45 -6.03 10.50 -0.83
CA GLN A 45 -5.12 10.62 0.31
C GLN A 45 -3.84 11.37 -0.07
N GLU A 46 -3.29 11.14 -1.26
CA GLU A 46 -2.11 11.82 -1.78
C GLU A 46 -2.38 13.30 -2.08
N GLU A 47 -3.58 13.65 -2.54
CA GLU A 47 -4.03 15.04 -2.68
C GLU A 47 -4.22 15.76 -1.34
N LEU A 48 -4.60 15.01 -0.28
CA LEU A 48 -4.74 15.55 1.06
C LEU A 48 -3.37 15.67 1.77
N LEU A 49 -2.34 14.93 1.37
CA LEU A 49 -1.02 14.97 2.02
C LEU A 49 -0.39 16.39 2.06
N PRO A 50 -0.43 17.22 1.00
CA PRO A 50 0.03 18.61 1.08
C PRO A 50 -0.75 19.50 2.05
N LEU A 51 -2.02 19.16 2.31
CA LEU A 51 -2.89 19.90 3.25
C LEU A 51 -2.74 19.38 4.68
N SER A 52 -2.32 18.13 4.85
CA SER A 52 -1.78 17.70 6.12
C SER A 52 -0.50 18.49 6.37
N ASP A 53 -0.26 18.97 7.58
CA ASP A 53 1.05 19.45 8.00
C ASP A 53 2.02 18.27 7.95
N ALA A 54 2.40 17.81 6.75
CA ALA A 54 3.32 16.72 6.52
C ALA A 54 4.60 17.14 7.21
N GLN A 55 4.76 16.60 8.42
CA GLN A 55 5.54 17.20 9.49
C GLN A 55 7.00 16.99 9.13
N TRP A 56 7.56 17.91 8.36
CA TRP A 56 8.99 18.00 8.18
C TRP A 56 9.54 18.35 9.56
N GLU A 57 9.91 17.31 10.30
CA GLU A 57 10.36 17.47 11.68
C GLU A 57 11.54 18.43 11.69
N ASN A 58 11.50 19.42 12.58
CA ASN A 58 12.62 20.35 12.72
C ASN A 58 13.80 19.60 13.34
N ASP A 59 14.99 19.72 12.75
CA ASP A 59 16.23 19.14 13.27
C ASP A 59 16.49 19.50 14.74
N ALA A 60 16.10 20.70 15.17
CA ALA A 60 16.28 21.16 16.54
C ALA A 60 15.39 20.42 17.56
N ASN A 61 14.26 19.86 17.13
CA ASN A 61 13.26 19.26 18.01
C ASN A 61 13.40 17.73 18.13
N VAL A 62 14.36 17.11 17.43
CA VAL A 62 14.52 15.65 17.41
C VAL A 62 15.87 15.25 17.96
N GLU A 63 15.89 14.59 19.11
CA GLU A 63 17.13 14.14 19.76
C GLU A 63 17.59 12.75 19.32
N ASN A 64 16.66 11.90 18.88
CA ASN A 64 16.91 10.49 18.60
C ASN A 64 16.34 10.06 17.25
N CYS A 65 16.97 9.07 16.61
CA CYS A 65 16.45 8.46 15.40
C CYS A 65 15.06 7.86 15.64
N LYS A 66 14.06 8.25 14.85
CA LYS A 66 12.67 7.79 15.00
C LYS A 66 12.49 6.26 14.97
N ARG A 67 13.42 5.52 14.33
CA ARG A 67 13.36 4.05 14.22
C ARG A 67 14.15 3.31 15.29
N CYS A 68 15.44 3.58 15.42
CA CYS A 68 16.32 2.82 16.30
C CYS A 68 16.62 3.51 17.63
N ASN A 69 16.02 4.69 17.86
CA ASN A 69 16.16 5.50 19.06
C ASN A 69 17.59 5.92 19.44
N ILE A 70 18.58 5.72 18.54
CA ILE A 70 19.95 6.19 18.79
C ILE A 70 19.97 7.73 18.85
N GLN A 71 20.62 8.27 19.88
CA GLN A 71 20.79 9.70 20.04
C GLN A 71 21.67 10.28 18.92
N PHE A 72 21.27 11.44 18.40
CA PHE A 72 22.05 12.17 17.41
C PHE A 72 23.22 12.91 18.06
N SER A 73 24.30 13.06 17.32
CA SER A 73 25.52 13.73 17.76
C SER A 73 26.19 14.43 16.57
N VAL A 74 27.33 15.08 16.80
CA VAL A 74 28.11 15.71 15.72
C VAL A 74 28.45 14.70 14.61
N SER A 75 28.80 13.45 14.98
CA SER A 75 29.10 12.36 14.04
C SER A 75 27.85 11.60 13.59
N LYS A 76 26.84 11.42 14.44
CA LYS A 76 25.57 10.78 14.08
C LYS A 76 24.58 11.84 13.59
N ARG A 77 24.63 12.15 12.29
CA ARG A 77 23.79 13.18 11.67
C ARG A 77 22.32 12.78 11.50
N ARG A 78 21.45 13.80 11.54
CA ARG A 78 20.01 13.75 11.23
C ARG A 78 19.77 13.70 9.73
N HIS A 79 18.80 12.88 9.31
CA HIS A 79 18.37 12.81 7.93
C HIS A 79 16.85 12.59 7.82
N HIS A 80 16.17 13.45 7.08
CA HIS A 80 14.75 13.30 6.82
C HIS A 80 14.42 12.21 5.81
N CYS A 81 13.33 11.50 6.07
CA CYS A 81 12.63 10.72 5.07
C CYS A 81 11.79 11.66 4.20
N ARG A 82 12.01 11.68 2.89
CA ARG A 82 11.26 12.54 1.97
C ARG A 82 9.80 12.11 1.76
N LYS A 83 9.42 10.91 2.22
CA LYS A 83 8.03 10.45 2.21
C LYS A 83 7.26 10.88 3.46
N CYS A 84 7.84 10.72 4.65
CA CYS A 84 7.11 10.91 5.92
C CYS A 84 7.56 12.12 6.75
N GLY A 85 8.58 12.86 6.32
CA GLY A 85 9.07 14.04 7.02
C GLY A 85 9.86 13.76 8.31
N SER A 86 9.76 12.58 8.92
CA SER A 86 10.49 12.28 10.16
C SER A 86 12.00 12.13 9.97
N ILE A 87 12.75 12.30 11.07
CA ILE A 87 14.20 12.28 11.11
C ILE A 87 14.76 10.92 11.55
N PHE A 88 15.75 10.42 10.80
CA PHE A 88 16.41 9.14 11.00
C PHE A 88 17.93 9.26 10.89
N CYS A 89 18.65 8.29 11.43
CA CYS A 89 20.08 8.14 11.16
C CYS A 89 20.32 7.49 9.78
N ASN A 90 21.57 7.53 9.30
CA ASN A 90 21.90 7.06 7.95
C ASN A 90 21.54 5.58 7.74
N SER A 91 21.80 4.70 8.72
CA SER A 91 21.47 3.27 8.62
C SER A 91 19.97 2.99 8.58
N CYS A 92 19.15 3.84 9.20
CA CYS A 92 17.69 3.70 9.18
C CYS A 92 17.01 4.32 7.96
N SER A 93 17.78 5.03 7.13
CA SER A 93 17.28 5.78 5.98
C SER A 93 18.25 5.75 4.79
N SER A 94 18.97 4.65 4.60
CA SER A 94 20.01 4.54 3.55
C SER A 94 19.41 4.44 2.15
N ALA A 95 18.19 3.95 2.03
CA ALA A 95 17.54 3.69 0.75
C ALA A 95 17.11 4.98 0.02
N ARG A 96 17.09 4.90 -1.31
CA ARG A 96 16.66 5.96 -2.22
C ARG A 96 15.55 5.42 -3.13
N LEU A 97 14.46 6.16 -3.29
CA LEU A 97 13.34 5.81 -4.18
C LEU A 97 12.84 7.04 -4.93
N LYS A 98 12.34 6.84 -6.15
CA LYS A 98 11.59 7.88 -6.87
C LYS A 98 10.22 8.03 -6.20
N LEU A 99 9.88 9.24 -5.79
CA LEU A 99 8.55 9.59 -5.29
C LEU A 99 7.80 10.35 -6.40
N PRO A 100 6.47 10.30 -6.46
CA PRO A 100 5.70 11.07 -7.45
C PRO A 100 6.04 12.56 -7.47
N SER A 101 6.31 13.15 -6.30
CA SER A 101 6.70 14.54 -6.12
C SER A 101 8.17 14.86 -6.43
N ASN A 102 9.00 13.87 -6.81
CA ASN A 102 10.43 14.06 -7.03
C ASN A 102 10.90 13.37 -8.32
N ALA A 103 11.51 14.16 -9.22
CA ALA A 103 12.06 13.64 -10.48
C ALA A 103 13.22 12.65 -10.29
N LYS A 104 14.02 12.80 -9.22
CA LYS A 104 15.19 11.96 -8.90
C LYS A 104 14.93 11.12 -7.64
N PRO A 105 15.59 9.96 -7.48
CA PRO A 105 15.49 9.17 -6.27
C PRO A 105 15.89 9.96 -5.01
N VAL A 106 15.01 9.99 -4.01
CA VAL A 106 15.19 10.71 -2.75
C VAL A 106 15.28 9.75 -1.56
N ARG A 107 15.91 10.19 -0.46
CA ARG A 107 16.12 9.35 0.73
C ARG A 107 14.80 9.06 1.45
N VAL A 108 14.58 7.80 1.75
CA VAL A 108 13.42 7.33 2.51
C VAL A 108 13.89 6.49 3.69
N CYS A 109 13.13 6.50 4.78
CA CYS A 109 13.37 5.57 5.88
C CYS A 109 13.03 4.14 5.45
N LEU A 110 13.64 3.14 6.10
CA LEU A 110 13.40 1.73 5.80
C LEU A 110 11.91 1.32 5.88
N PRO A 111 11.10 1.79 6.85
CA PRO A 111 9.66 1.56 6.84
C PRO A 111 8.96 2.09 5.58
N CYS A 112 9.28 3.32 5.15
CA CYS A 112 8.71 3.90 3.93
C CYS A 112 9.19 3.19 2.67
N TYR A 113 10.45 2.73 2.65
CA TYR A 113 10.99 1.94 1.55
C TYR A 113 10.20 0.64 1.36
N ASN A 114 10.03 -0.14 2.44
CA ASN A 114 9.29 -1.40 2.40
C ASN A 114 7.83 -1.19 2.01
N TYR A 115 7.19 -0.14 2.55
CA TYR A 115 5.83 0.22 2.21
C TYR A 115 5.64 0.50 0.71
N LEU A 116 6.57 1.24 0.11
CA LEU A 116 6.51 1.61 -1.31
C LEU A 116 6.87 0.45 -2.23
N GLN A 117 7.85 -0.38 -1.86
CA GLN A 117 8.19 -1.58 -2.63
C GLN A 117 7.02 -2.56 -2.72
N ASN A 118 6.30 -2.77 -1.61
CA ASN A 118 5.13 -3.65 -1.59
C ASN A 118 3.97 -3.12 -2.44
N ARG A 119 3.87 -1.79 -2.64
CA ARG A 119 2.87 -1.22 -3.56
C ARG A 119 3.22 -1.49 -5.03
N GLN A 120 4.50 -1.45 -5.39
CA GLN A 120 4.95 -1.68 -6.76
C GLN A 120 4.79 -3.14 -7.20
N ASN A 121 5.00 -4.11 -6.29
CA ASN A 121 4.85 -5.54 -6.62
C ASN A 121 3.40 -5.98 -6.93
N CYS A 122 2.39 -5.14 -6.68
CA CYS A 122 0.99 -5.43 -7.02
C CYS A 122 0.58 -4.88 -8.39
N VAL A 123 1.44 -4.12 -9.06
CA VAL A 123 1.22 -3.70 -10.45
C VAL A 123 1.98 -4.71 -11.31
N PRO A 124 1.31 -5.48 -12.19
CA PRO A 124 2.02 -6.33 -13.15
C PRO A 124 3.03 -5.47 -13.90
N ASN A 125 4.30 -5.89 -13.90
CA ASN A 125 5.27 -5.30 -14.83
C ASN A 125 4.70 -5.49 -16.24
N GLU A 126 4.66 -4.40 -17.01
CA GLU A 126 4.21 -4.33 -18.41
C GLU A 126 4.75 -5.47 -19.28
#